data_AF-A0A4U5QYM4-F1
#
_entry.id   AF-A0A4U5QYM4-F1
#
_cell.length_a   1.000
_cell.length_b   1.000
_cell.length_c   1.000
_cell.angle_alpha   90.00
_cell.angle_beta   90.00
_cell.angle_gamma   90.00
#
_symmetry.space_group_name_H-M   'P 1'
#
loop_
_entity.id
_entity.type
_entity.pdbx_description
1 polymer ?
#
loop_
_entity_poly.entity_id
_entity_poly.type
_entity_poly.pdbx_seq_one_letter_code
_entity_poly.pdbx_strand_id
1 'polypeptide(L)'
;MGDRQAVDQQQLQSPSQLQQQQQQQQGAAREDMIGCVMALEAALLPCLPARELQAIDRSPHPSHQIDVERHARDFMEAAKKLQLYFIGLQREDQPTMSETLRKDIAMMEEELKVKDELIKRQERLIQGWRKELKDQAEKHNTELERV
;
A
#
# COMPACT_ATOMS: atom_id res chain seq x y z
N MET A 1 -14.47 -34.79 -17.38
CA MET A 1 -13.82 -34.94 -16.07
C MET A 1 -12.53 -34.11 -16.13
N GLY A 2 -12.54 -32.79 -16.03
CA GLY A 2 -13.37 -31.94 -15.17
C GLY A 2 -12.60 -31.72 -13.87
N ASP A 3 -12.09 -30.49 -13.70
CA ASP A 3 -11.70 -29.86 -12.44
C ASP A 3 -10.31 -30.18 -11.86
N ARG A 4 -9.34 -29.30 -12.19
CA ARG A 4 -8.22 -28.91 -11.30
C ARG A 4 -7.45 -27.63 -11.69
N GLN A 5 -7.87 -26.93 -12.74
CA GLN A 5 -7.35 -25.60 -13.08
C GLN A 5 -8.15 -24.51 -12.35
N ALA A 6 -7.75 -24.14 -11.13
CA ALA A 6 -8.33 -22.95 -10.49
C ALA A 6 -7.47 -22.25 -9.43
N VAL A 7 -6.31 -22.77 -9.02
CA VAL A 7 -5.60 -22.22 -7.84
C VAL A 7 -4.36 -21.39 -8.19
N ASP A 8 -3.89 -21.41 -9.45
CA ASP A 8 -2.60 -20.82 -9.83
C ASP A 8 -2.72 -19.48 -10.59
N GLN A 9 -3.75 -18.68 -10.30
CA GLN A 9 -4.02 -17.44 -11.05
C GLN A 9 -4.18 -16.18 -10.19
N GLN A 10 -3.62 -16.16 -8.97
CA GLN A 10 -3.82 -15.01 -8.08
C GLN A 10 -2.56 -14.30 -7.56
N GLN A 11 -1.34 -14.63 -7.99
CA GLN A 11 -0.15 -14.03 -7.35
C GLN A 11 1.03 -13.60 -8.22
N LEU A 12 0.89 -13.53 -9.55
CA LEU A 12 1.83 -12.78 -10.39
C LEU A 12 1.24 -11.39 -10.73
N GLN A 13 1.21 -10.51 -9.73
CA GLN A 13 1.01 -9.10 -10.00
C GLN A 13 2.26 -8.56 -10.70
N SER A 14 2.11 -8.21 -11.97
CA SER A 14 3.19 -7.65 -12.79
C SER A 14 3.56 -6.24 -12.27
N PRO A 15 4.83 -5.82 -12.37
CA PRO A 15 5.29 -4.53 -11.84
C PRO A 15 4.50 -3.31 -12.36
N SER A 16 3.85 -3.45 -13.51
CA SER A 16 2.92 -2.45 -14.08
C SER A 16 1.64 -2.25 -13.26
N GLN A 17 1.13 -3.29 -12.60
CA GLN A 17 -0.06 -3.19 -11.75
C GLN A 17 0.23 -2.46 -10.43
N LEU A 18 1.43 -2.66 -9.86
CA LEU A 18 1.89 -1.91 -8.69
C LEU A 18 2.02 -0.41 -8.99
N GLN A 19 2.49 -0.05 -10.18
CA GLN A 19 2.59 1.36 -10.60
C GLN A 19 1.22 2.02 -10.80
N GLN A 20 0.22 1.26 -11.26
CA GLN A 20 -1.14 1.76 -11.46
C GLN A 20 -1.89 1.95 -10.12
N GLN A 21 -1.70 1.04 -9.15
CA GLN A 21 -2.14 1.28 -7.76
C GLN A 21 -1.46 2.50 -7.12
N GLN A 22 -0.20 2.78 -7.49
CA GLN A 22 0.55 3.93 -6.98
C GLN A 22 -0.07 5.28 -7.38
N GLN A 23 -0.53 5.40 -8.63
CA GLN A 23 -1.22 6.61 -9.09
C GLN A 23 -2.62 6.75 -8.46
N GLN A 24 -3.33 5.64 -8.25
CA GLN A 24 -4.63 5.67 -7.58
C GLN A 24 -4.53 6.00 -6.09
N GLN A 25 -3.54 5.47 -5.36
CA GLN A 25 -3.33 5.81 -3.95
C GLN A 25 -2.83 7.25 -3.75
N GLN A 26 -1.97 7.75 -4.65
CA GLN A 26 -1.57 9.17 -4.61
C GLN A 26 -2.73 10.11 -4.98
N GLY A 27 -3.58 9.70 -5.92
CA GLY A 27 -4.82 10.40 -6.27
C GLY A 27 -5.78 10.46 -5.09
N ALA A 28 -6.05 9.32 -4.45
CA ALA A 28 -6.91 9.22 -3.28
C ALA A 28 -6.37 10.02 -2.10
N ALA A 29 -5.08 9.90 -1.76
CA ALA A 29 -4.47 10.67 -0.67
C ALA A 29 -4.50 12.19 -0.93
N ARG A 30 -4.39 12.61 -2.21
CA ARG A 30 -4.51 14.03 -2.60
C ARG A 30 -5.96 14.50 -2.53
N GLU A 31 -6.92 13.69 -2.94
CA GLU A 31 -8.35 13.95 -2.81
C GLU A 31 -8.78 14.01 -1.34
N ASP A 32 -8.24 13.13 -0.49
CA ASP A 32 -8.46 13.14 0.96
C ASP A 32 -7.87 14.39 1.62
N MET A 33 -6.69 14.83 1.16
CA MET A 33 -6.07 16.08 1.62
C MET A 33 -6.89 17.30 1.19
N ILE A 34 -7.40 17.33 -0.05
CA ILE A 34 -8.28 18.40 -0.55
C ILE A 34 -9.60 18.40 0.25
N GLY A 35 -10.19 17.23 0.51
CA GLY A 35 -11.37 17.08 1.35
C GLY A 35 -11.14 17.60 2.77
N CYS A 36 -9.98 17.30 3.36
CA CYS A 36 -9.57 17.83 4.66
C CYS A 36 -9.44 19.35 4.64
N VAL A 37 -8.84 19.94 3.59
CA VAL A 37 -8.71 21.40 3.43
C VAL A 37 -10.07 22.07 3.21
N MET A 38 -10.98 21.46 2.46
CA MET A 38 -12.33 21.99 2.25
C MET A 38 -13.19 21.90 3.51
N ALA A 39 -13.12 20.80 4.24
CA ALA A 39 -13.81 20.66 5.54
C ALA A 39 -13.24 21.65 6.56
N LEU A 40 -11.92 21.87 6.52
CA LEU A 40 -11.22 22.88 7.30
C LEU A 40 -11.71 24.29 7.00
N GLU A 41 -11.77 24.65 5.72
CA GLU A 41 -12.31 25.94 5.29
C GLU A 41 -13.75 26.12 5.77
N ALA A 42 -14.62 25.13 5.57
CA ALA A 42 -16.02 25.19 5.98
C ALA A 42 -16.21 25.32 7.51
N ALA A 43 -15.34 24.70 8.31
CA ALA A 43 -15.41 24.76 9.78
C ALA A 43 -14.87 26.07 10.34
N LEU A 44 -13.84 26.67 9.72
CA LEU A 44 -13.22 27.91 10.18
C LEU A 44 -13.85 29.17 9.61
N LEU A 45 -14.45 29.13 8.41
CA LEU A 45 -15.10 30.30 7.77
C LEU A 45 -16.16 30.99 8.66
N PRO A 46 -16.99 30.26 9.43
CA PRO A 46 -17.95 30.87 10.37
C PRO A 46 -17.28 31.48 11.60
N CYS A 47 -16.05 31.06 11.92
CA CYS A 47 -15.25 31.50 13.05
C CYS A 47 -14.25 32.61 12.67
N LEU A 48 -14.34 33.15 11.44
CA LEU A 48 -13.50 34.27 11.02
C LEU A 48 -14.16 35.60 11.38
N PRO A 49 -13.50 36.43 12.21
CA PRO A 49 -14.02 37.74 12.62
C PRO A 49 -14.41 38.63 11.43
N ALA A 50 -13.78 38.44 10.27
CA ALA A 50 -14.03 39.24 9.07
C ALA A 50 -15.49 39.21 8.58
N ARG A 51 -16.19 38.08 8.72
CA ARG A 51 -17.58 37.96 8.23
C ARG A 51 -18.56 38.70 9.13
N GLU A 52 -18.29 38.71 10.43
CA GLU A 52 -19.11 39.39 11.42
C GLU A 52 -18.76 40.89 11.49
N LEU A 53 -17.47 41.25 11.39
CA LEU A 53 -17.00 42.64 11.28
C LEU A 53 -17.58 43.38 10.06
N GLN A 54 -17.77 42.69 8.93
CA GLN A 54 -18.46 43.25 7.74
C GLN A 54 -19.98 43.45 7.93
N ALA A 55 -20.61 42.74 8.87
CA ALA A 55 -22.04 42.86 9.15
C ALA A 55 -22.36 44.00 10.13
N ILE A 56 -21.42 44.39 11.01
CA ILE A 56 -21.61 45.48 11.98
C ILE A 56 -21.69 46.86 11.30
N ASP A 57 -20.99 47.06 10.19
CA ASP A 57 -20.97 48.37 9.48
C ASP A 57 -22.33 48.76 8.85
N ARG A 58 -23.33 47.87 8.92
CA ARG A 58 -24.69 48.10 8.40
C ARG A 58 -25.75 48.40 9.46
N SER A 59 -25.40 48.46 10.75
CA SER A 59 -26.38 48.63 11.84
C SER A 59 -25.80 49.44 13.02
N PRO A 60 -26.39 50.59 13.40
CA PRO A 60 -25.95 51.39 14.54
C PRO A 60 -26.42 50.84 15.91
N HIS A 61 -26.90 49.59 15.98
CA HIS A 61 -27.52 49.05 17.21
C HIS A 61 -26.48 48.40 18.17
N PRO A 62 -26.43 48.81 19.45
CA PRO A 62 -25.48 48.30 20.47
C PRO A 62 -25.55 46.79 20.75
N SER A 63 -26.62 46.11 20.32
CA SER A 63 -26.77 44.65 20.43
C SER A 63 -25.88 43.85 19.47
N HIS A 64 -25.16 44.52 18.55
CA HIS A 64 -24.21 43.92 17.63
C HIS A 64 -22.75 43.97 18.13
N GLN A 65 -22.52 44.09 19.44
CA GLN A 65 -21.19 43.85 19.99
C GLN A 65 -20.86 42.37 19.84
N ILE A 66 -20.11 42.04 18.79
CA ILE A 66 -19.43 40.75 18.69
C ILE A 66 -18.54 40.64 19.93
N ASP A 67 -18.79 39.63 20.75
CA ASP A 67 -17.86 39.23 21.80
C ASP A 67 -16.65 38.60 21.13
N VAL A 68 -15.70 39.46 20.74
CA VAL A 68 -14.45 39.09 20.06
C VAL A 68 -13.68 38.06 20.89
N GLU A 69 -13.79 38.10 22.22
CA GLU A 69 -13.14 37.16 23.13
C GLU A 69 -13.80 35.77 23.05
N ARG A 70 -15.13 35.71 22.94
CA ARG A 70 -15.85 34.46 22.68
C ARG A 70 -15.50 33.90 21.29
N HIS A 71 -15.47 34.75 20.26
CA HIS A 71 -15.18 34.30 18.90
C HIS A 71 -13.73 33.82 18.75
N ALA A 72 -12.77 34.49 19.40
CA ALA A 72 -11.38 34.05 19.45
C ALA A 72 -11.22 32.70 20.18
N ARG A 73 -11.98 32.47 21.26
CA ARG A 73 -12.01 31.17 21.96
C ARG A 73 -12.56 30.06 21.07
N ASP A 74 -13.70 30.28 20.42
CA ASP A 74 -14.33 29.29 19.53
C ASP A 74 -13.40 28.94 18.36
N PHE A 75 -12.73 29.94 17.77
CA PHE A 75 -11.73 29.76 16.72
C PHE A 75 -10.52 28.93 17.19
N MET A 76 -9.95 29.26 18.35
CA MET A 76 -8.81 28.52 18.91
C MET A 76 -9.17 27.07 19.24
N GLU A 77 -10.39 26.82 19.73
CA GLU A 77 -10.86 25.46 20.01
C GLU A 77 -11.02 24.63 18.73
N ALA A 78 -11.61 25.20 17.69
CA ALA A 78 -11.73 24.56 16.38
C ALA A 78 -10.35 24.26 15.77
N ALA A 79 -9.42 25.21 15.83
CA ALA A 79 -8.04 25.05 15.35
C ALA A 79 -7.29 23.95 16.12
N LYS A 80 -7.50 23.83 17.44
CA LYS A 80 -6.88 22.77 18.25
C LYS A 80 -7.43 21.38 17.93
N LYS A 81 -8.74 21.24 17.76
CA LYS A 81 -9.36 19.96 17.34
C LYS A 81 -8.81 19.49 15.99
N LEU A 82 -8.66 20.43 15.06
CA LEU A 82 -8.06 20.17 13.76
C LEU A 82 -6.58 19.76 13.86
N GLN A 83 -5.79 20.47 14.66
CA GLN A 83 -4.39 20.12 14.87
C GLN A 83 -4.25 18.67 15.38
N LEU A 84 -5.10 18.27 16.33
CA LEU A 84 -5.13 16.90 16.84
C LEU A 84 -5.53 15.87 15.77
N TYR A 85 -6.48 16.22 14.89
CA TYR A 85 -6.84 15.38 13.74
C TYR A 85 -5.66 15.18 12.78
N PHE A 86 -4.93 16.24 12.42
CA PHE A 86 -3.73 16.10 11.58
C PHE A 86 -2.60 15.30 12.23
N ILE A 87 -2.39 15.45 13.54
CA ILE A 87 -1.45 14.61 14.29
C ILE A 87 -1.90 13.15 14.29
N GLY A 88 -3.21 12.90 14.40
CA GLY A 88 -3.80 11.57 14.32
C GLY A 88 -3.61 10.93 12.95
N LEU A 89 -3.84 11.68 11.86
CA LEU A 89 -3.60 11.23 10.49
C LEU A 89 -2.12 10.90 10.22
N GLN A 90 -1.18 11.66 10.79
CA GLN A 90 0.26 11.33 10.71
C GLN A 90 0.64 10.05 11.49
N ARG A 91 -0.19 9.65 12.46
CA ARG A 91 0.03 8.48 13.32
C ARG A 91 -0.80 7.27 12.93
N GLU A 92 -1.57 7.33 11.86
CA GLU A 92 -2.18 6.12 11.34
C GLU A 92 -1.03 5.19 10.95
N ASP A 93 -0.78 4.16 11.79
CA ASP A 93 0.30 3.16 11.74
C ASP A 93 0.17 2.28 10.47
N GLN A 94 -0.13 2.87 9.32
CA GLN A 94 -0.03 2.19 8.05
C GLN A 94 1.45 1.95 7.78
N PRO A 95 1.87 0.68 7.61
CA PRO A 95 3.24 0.39 7.21
C PRO A 95 3.51 1.18 5.94
N THR A 96 4.60 1.94 5.96
CA THR A 96 5.00 2.73 4.81
C THR A 96 5.18 1.79 3.62
N MET A 97 4.95 2.29 2.40
CA MET A 97 5.19 1.49 1.19
C MET A 97 6.59 0.87 1.17
N SER A 98 7.59 1.57 1.72
CA SER A 98 8.96 1.06 1.88
C SER A 98 9.05 -0.16 2.79
N GLU A 99 8.28 -0.21 3.88
CA GLU A 99 8.24 -1.34 4.81
C GLU A 99 7.49 -2.53 4.22
N THR A 100 6.39 -2.29 3.51
CA THR A 100 5.64 -3.34 2.79
C THR A 100 6.52 -3.97 1.72
N LEU A 101 7.14 -3.15 0.85
CA LEU A 101 8.04 -3.65 -0.18
C LEU A 101 9.23 -4.43 0.40
N ARG A 102 9.79 -4.00 1.54
CA ARG A 102 10.87 -4.73 2.23
C ARG A 102 10.42 -6.13 2.69
N LYS A 103 9.19 -6.26 3.21
CA LYS A 103 8.64 -7.56 3.60
C LYS A 103 8.41 -8.46 2.38
N ASP A 104 7.87 -7.90 1.31
CA ASP A 104 7.61 -8.64 0.07
C ASP A 104 8.91 -9.15 -0.57
N ILE A 105 9.96 -8.31 -0.61
CA ILE A 105 11.29 -8.70 -1.08
C ILE A 105 11.83 -9.86 -0.24
N ALA A 106 11.81 -9.76 1.09
CA ALA A 106 12.31 -10.81 1.97
C ALA A 106 11.56 -12.14 1.79
N MET A 107 10.24 -12.08 1.57
CA MET A 107 9.43 -13.27 1.28
C MET A 107 9.82 -13.90 -0.07
N MET A 108 9.99 -13.08 -1.12
CA MET A 108 10.38 -13.57 -2.45
C MET A 108 11.81 -14.14 -2.45
N GLU A 109 12.73 -13.57 -1.68
CA GLU A 109 14.10 -14.09 -1.52
C GLU A 109 14.11 -15.49 -0.89
N GLU A 110 13.29 -15.74 0.13
CA GLU A 110 13.18 -17.07 0.73
C GLU A 110 12.51 -18.07 -0.22
N GLU A 111 11.47 -17.65 -0.96
CA GLU A 111 10.84 -18.50 -1.97
C GLU A 111 11.84 -18.90 -3.07
N LEU A 112 12.65 -17.95 -3.55
CA LEU A 112 13.70 -18.23 -4.53
C LEU A 112 14.69 -19.27 -4.01
N LYS A 113 15.15 -19.13 -2.77
CA LYS A 113 16.08 -20.08 -2.14
C LYS A 113 15.50 -21.49 -2.08
N VAL A 114 14.23 -21.63 -1.69
CA VAL A 114 13.55 -22.93 -1.66
C VAL A 114 13.45 -23.54 -3.06
N LYS A 115 13.13 -22.75 -4.08
CA LYS A 115 13.08 -23.23 -5.47
C LYS A 115 14.46 -23.64 -6.00
N ASP A 116 15.50 -22.90 -5.68
CA ASP A 116 16.88 -23.25 -6.06
C ASP A 116 17.30 -24.61 -5.47
N GLU A 117 16.95 -24.88 -4.22
CA GLU A 117 17.23 -26.18 -3.58
C GLU A 117 16.46 -27.33 -4.24
N LEU A 118 15.21 -27.07 -4.64
CA LEU A 118 14.39 -28.03 -5.36
C LEU A 118 14.98 -28.37 -6.73
N ILE A 119 15.38 -27.35 -7.49
CA ILE A 119 16.04 -27.50 -8.80
C ILE A 119 17.31 -28.34 -8.64
N LYS A 120 18.19 -27.99 -7.70
CA LYS A 120 19.42 -28.74 -7.42
C LYS A 120 19.16 -30.20 -7.04
N ARG A 121 18.04 -30.50 -6.38
CA ARG A 121 17.65 -31.88 -6.06
C ARG A 121 17.20 -32.63 -7.31
N GLN A 122 16.37 -32.01 -8.14
CA GLN A 122 15.87 -32.59 -9.38
C GLN A 122 17.01 -32.82 -10.40
N GLU A 123 17.93 -31.88 -10.53
CA GLU A 123 19.11 -32.02 -11.39
C GLU A 123 19.95 -33.23 -11.01
N ARG A 124 20.19 -33.46 -9.71
CA ARG A 124 20.91 -34.65 -9.23
C ARG A 124 20.21 -35.96 -9.58
N LEU A 125 18.88 -36.01 -9.46
CA LEU A 125 18.11 -37.19 -9.85
C LEU A 125 18.21 -37.46 -11.35
N ILE A 126 18.05 -36.42 -12.17
CA ILE A 126 18.16 -36.52 -13.63
C ILE A 126 19.56 -36.99 -14.04
N GLN A 127 20.61 -36.45 -13.43
CA GLN A 127 21.98 -36.88 -13.69
C GLN A 127 22.19 -38.35 -13.30
N GLY A 128 21.66 -38.77 -12.15
CA GLY A 128 21.69 -40.17 -11.70
C GLY A 128 21.02 -41.10 -12.72
N TRP A 129 19.80 -40.79 -13.15
CA TRP A 129 19.08 -41.59 -14.15
C TRP A 129 19.79 -41.63 -15.50
N ARG A 130 20.36 -40.50 -15.95
CA ARG A 130 21.15 -40.47 -17.20
C ARG A 130 22.36 -41.40 -17.12
N LYS A 131 23.05 -41.43 -15.98
CA LYS A 131 24.19 -42.31 -15.76
C LYS A 131 23.73 -43.77 -15.77
N GLU A 132 22.71 -44.12 -14.99
CA GLU A 132 22.22 -45.50 -14.88
C GLU A 132 21.73 -46.06 -16.21
N LEU A 133 21.01 -45.24 -16.99
CA LEU A 133 20.57 -45.63 -18.33
C LEU A 133 21.75 -45.85 -19.28
N LYS A 134 22.79 -45.01 -19.20
CA LYS A 134 24.00 -45.16 -20.00
C LYS A 134 24.76 -46.44 -19.62
N ASP A 135 24.96 -46.68 -18.32
CA ASP A 135 25.65 -47.86 -17.80
C ASP A 135 24.90 -49.15 -18.21
N GLN A 136 23.56 -49.15 -18.18
CA GLN A 136 22.77 -50.28 -18.67
C GLN A 136 22.88 -50.48 -20.19
N ALA A 137 22.86 -49.40 -20.97
CA ALA A 137 23.01 -49.50 -22.42
C ALA A 137 24.39 -50.05 -22.81
N GLU A 138 25.46 -49.59 -22.16
CA GLU A 138 26.82 -50.11 -22.37
C GLU A 138 26.90 -51.59 -22.01
N LYS A 139 26.34 -52.00 -20.87
CA LYS A 139 26.29 -53.41 -20.46
C LYS A 139 25.58 -54.27 -21.49
N HIS A 140 24.39 -53.88 -21.93
CA HIS A 140 23.64 -54.63 -22.96
C HIS A 140 24.42 -54.72 -24.27
N ASN A 141 25.11 -53.66 -24.70
CA ASN A 141 25.91 -53.70 -25.91
C ASN A 141 27.08 -54.70 -25.79
N THR A 142 27.79 -54.72 -24.65
CA THR A 142 28.86 -55.69 -24.41
C THR A 142 28.36 -57.14 -24.35
N GLU A 143 27.15 -57.38 -23.85
CA GLU A 143 26.53 -58.71 -23.86
C GLU A 143 26.14 -59.13 -25.28
N LEU A 144 25.63 -58.21 -26.10
CA LEU A 144 25.31 -58.46 -27.52
C LEU A 144 26.55 -58.77 -28.36
N GLU A 145 27.68 -58.10 -28.12
CA GLU A 145 28.95 -58.37 -28.82
C GLU A 145 29.55 -59.75 -28.48
N ARG A 146 29.05 -60.38 -27.41
CA ARG A 146 29.54 -61.68 -26.93
C ARG A 146 28.82 -62.90 -27.53
N VAL A 147 27.67 -62.68 -28.16
CA VAL A 147 26.80 -63.71 -28.76
C VAL A 147 27.03 -63.75 -30.27
#